data_AF-A0A1H9IVC9-F1
#
_entry.id   AF-A0A1H9IVC9-F1
#
_cell.length_a   1.000
_cell.length_b   1.000
_cell.length_c   1.000
_cell.angle_alpha   90.00
_cell.angle_beta   90.00
_cell.angle_gamma   90.00
#
_symmetry.space_group_name_H-M   'P 1'
#
loop_
_entity.id
_entity.type
_entity.pdbx_description
1 polymer ?
#
loop_
_entity_poly.entity_id
_entity_poly.type
_entity_poly.pdbx_seq_one_letter_code
_entity_poly.pdbx_strand_id
1 'polypeptide(L)' 'MASDTPPGFEHRSGSAITVSLSGDEEVLREYFAKLSEGGEVRTPLEKQMWGDEYGDLTGRFGVSWMVNLG' A
#
# COMPACT_ATOMS: atom_id res chain seq x y z
N MET A 1 -12.98 5.65 14.43
CA MET A 1 -13.43 7.07 14.41
C MET A 1 -13.21 7.58 12.99
N ALA A 2 -14.17 8.28 12.39
CA ALA A 2 -14.06 8.85 11.04
C ALA A 2 -14.39 10.35 11.12
N SER A 3 -13.70 11.19 10.34
CA SER A 3 -13.86 12.66 10.31
C SER A 3 -13.72 13.16 8.87
N ASP A 4 -14.59 14.08 8.46
CA ASP A 4 -14.58 14.71 7.12
C ASP A 4 -13.59 15.88 7.04
N THR A 5 -13.31 16.32 5.80
CA THR A 5 -12.47 17.50 5.49
C THR A 5 -13.29 18.80 5.61
N PRO A 6 -12.94 19.76 6.49
CA PRO A 6 -13.65 21.03 6.64
C PRO A 6 -13.57 21.94 5.39
N PRO A 7 -14.52 22.88 5.21
CA PRO A 7 -14.47 23.86 4.13
C PRO A 7 -13.17 24.68 4.14
N GLY A 8 -12.53 24.83 2.97
CA GLY A 8 -11.29 25.60 2.80
C GLY A 8 -10.01 24.79 2.96
N PHE A 9 -10.09 23.49 3.27
CA PHE A 9 -8.95 22.58 3.28
C PHE A 9 -8.86 21.79 1.97
N GLU A 10 -7.64 21.52 1.50
CA GLU A 10 -7.39 20.67 0.34
C GLU A 10 -7.86 19.24 0.65
N HIS A 11 -8.85 18.75 -0.09
CA HIS A 11 -9.26 17.35 -0.01
C HIS A 11 -8.33 16.50 -0.86
N ARG A 12 -7.43 15.75 -0.21
CA ARG A 12 -6.59 14.76 -0.89
C ARG A 12 -7.38 13.46 -1.06
N SER A 13 -8.02 13.32 -2.21
CA SER A 13 -8.66 12.06 -2.59
C SER A 13 -7.59 10.98 -2.81
N GLY A 14 -7.72 9.85 -2.11
CA GLY A 14 -6.75 8.75 -2.19
C GLY A 14 -5.47 9.02 -1.40
N SER A 15 -5.56 8.97 -0.06
CA SER A 15 -4.43 8.69 0.87
C SER A 15 -4.81 8.79 2.35
N ALA A 16 -6.10 8.91 2.72
CA ALA A 16 -6.48 9.10 4.13
C ALA A 16 -6.21 7.86 5.01
N ILE A 17 -6.03 6.69 4.37
CA ILE A 17 -5.81 5.40 5.02
C ILE A 17 -4.78 4.63 4.19
N THR A 18 -3.89 3.93 4.88
CA THR A 18 -2.97 2.94 4.28
C THR A 18 -3.43 1.55 4.71
N VAL A 19 -3.51 0.61 3.75
CA VAL A 19 -3.89 -0.78 4.01
C VAL A 19 -2.64 -1.63 4.13
N SER A 20 -2.53 -2.42 5.20
CA SER A 20 -1.45 -3.40 5.40
C SER A 20 -1.97 -4.80 5.12
N LEU A 21 -1.24 -5.57 4.33
CA LEU A 21 -1.51 -6.96 4.01
C LEU A 21 -0.41 -7.86 4.59
N SER A 22 -0.84 -8.90 5.31
CA SER A 22 -0.01 -9.94 5.92
C SER A 22 -0.76 -11.28 5.82
N GLY A 23 -0.06 -12.38 5.58
CA GLY A 23 -0.70 -13.67 5.28
C GLY A 23 0.14 -14.53 4.35
N ASP A 24 -0.53 -15.37 3.56
CA ASP A 24 0.11 -16.29 2.63
C ASP A 24 1.03 -15.58 1.63
N GLU A 25 2.31 -15.97 1.60
CA GLU A 25 3.32 -15.23 0.85
C GLU A 25 3.10 -15.25 -0.66
N GLU A 26 2.67 -16.39 -1.21
CA GLU A 26 2.48 -16.56 -2.64
C GLU A 26 1.33 -15.68 -3.14
N VAL A 27 0.22 -15.69 -2.39
CA VAL A 27 -0.94 -14.82 -2.64
C VAL A 27 -0.57 -13.35 -2.51
N LEU A 28 0.21 -12.97 -1.50
CA LEU A 28 0.59 -11.58 -1.30
C LEU A 28 1.55 -11.04 -2.37
N ARG A 29 2.46 -11.88 -2.89
CA ARG A 29 3.28 -11.52 -4.05
C ARG A 29 2.43 -11.28 -5.29
N GLU A 30 1.43 -12.13 -5.53
CA GLU A 30 0.49 -11.94 -6.63
C GLU A 30 -0.30 -10.63 -6.48
N TYR A 31 -0.75 -10.31 -5.27
CA TYR A 31 -1.44 -9.05 -4.99
C TYR A 31 -0.54 -7.84 -5.20
N PHE A 32 0.71 -7.88 -4.74
CA PHE A 32 1.67 -6.80 -4.96
C PHE A 32 1.87 -6.54 -6.45
N ALA A 33 2.05 -7.60 -7.26
CA ALA A 33 2.17 -7.50 -8.71
C ALA A 33 0.92 -6.83 -9.32
N LYS A 34 -0.28 -7.33 -9.02
CA LYS A 34 -1.53 -6.78 -9.56
C LYS A 34 -1.82 -5.35 -9.11
N LEU A 35 -1.49 -5.00 -7.87
CA LEU A 35 -1.68 -3.65 -7.34
C LEU A 35 -0.70 -2.65 -7.95
N SER A 36 0.50 -3.13 -8.32
CA SER A 36 1.49 -2.33 -9.04
C SER A 36 1.08 -2.04 -10.50
N GLU A 37 0.19 -2.83 -11.10
CA GLU A 37 -0.34 -2.57 -12.45
C GLU A 37 -1.16 -1.27 -12.49
N GLY A 38 -0.55 -0.23 -13.06
CA GLY A 38 -1.12 1.12 -13.10
C GLY A 38 -1.05 1.86 -11.77
N GLY A 39 -0.36 1.31 -10.78
CA GLY A 39 0.04 1.99 -9.55
C GLY A 39 1.45 2.55 -9.63
N GLU A 40 1.90 3.17 -8.54
CA GLU A 40 3.24 3.66 -8.34
C GLU A 40 3.90 2.88 -7.20
N VAL A 41 4.91 2.07 -7.53
CA VAL A 41 5.72 1.36 -6.53
C VAL A 41 6.66 2.36 -5.86
N ARG A 42 6.56 2.50 -4.55
CA ARG A 42 7.44 3.36 -3.74
C ARG A 42 8.62 2.57 -3.22
N THR A 43 8.33 1.41 -2.65
CA THR A 43 9.34 0.44 -2.19
C THR A 43 9.08 -0.89 -2.89
N PRO A 44 10.02 -1.39 -3.71
CA PRO A 44 9.92 -2.73 -4.28
C PRO A 44 9.78 -3.80 -3.19
N LEU A 45 9.05 -4.88 -3.48
CA LEU A 45 8.90 -6.00 -2.56
C LEU A 45 10.22 -6.79 -2.49
N GLU A 46 11.02 -6.51 -1.46
CA GLU A 46 12.37 -7.04 -1.30
C GLU A 46 12.69 -7.36 0.17
N LYS A 47 13.74 -8.15 0.39
CA LYS A 47 14.21 -8.52 1.73
C LYS A 47 14.76 -7.29 2.44
N GLN A 48 14.19 -6.97 3.60
CA GLN A 48 14.58 -5.82 4.40
C GLN A 48 15.58 -6.19 5.49
N MET A 49 16.19 -5.17 6.10
CA MET A 49 17.21 -5.33 7.13
C MET A 49 16.74 -6.08 8.40
N TRP A 50 15.42 -6.12 8.64
CA TRP A 50 14.83 -6.83 9.78
C TRP A 50 14.47 -8.29 9.49
N GLY A 51 14.73 -8.77 8.26
CA GLY A 51 14.60 -10.18 7.91
C GLY A 51 13.31 -10.56 7.19
N ASP A 52 12.33 -9.67 7.03
CA ASP A 52 11.12 -9.94 6.25
C ASP A 52 11.24 -9.39 4.83
N GLU A 53 10.40 -9.86 3.90
CA GLU A 53 10.19 -9.15 2.65
C GLU A 53 9.08 -8.11 2.82
N TYR A 54 9.35 -6.89 2.37
CA TYR A 54 8.40 -5.79 2.47
C TYR A 54 8.46 -4.92 1.22
N GLY A 55 7.30 -4.38 0.86
CA GLY A 55 7.17 -3.36 -0.18
C GLY A 55 5.92 -2.53 0.04
N ASP A 56 5.89 -1.35 -0.58
CA ASP A 56 4.72 -0.48 -0.57
C ASP A 56 4.54 0.26 -1.90
N LEU A 57 3.28 0.53 -2.22
CA LEU A 57 2.88 1.15 -3.47
C LEU A 57 1.58 1.95 -3.30
N THR A 58 1.37 2.94 -4.16
CA THR A 58 0.07 3.60 -4.32
C THR A 58 -0.63 2.99 -5.53
N GLY A 59 -1.73 2.27 -5.31
CA GLY A 59 -2.46 1.62 -6.40
C GLY A 59 -3.12 2.65 -7.33
N ARG A 60 -3.57 2.22 -8.51
CA ARG A 60 -4.17 3.09 -9.55
C ARG A 60 -5.32 4.00 -9.10
N PHE A 61 -5.96 3.68 -7.97
CA PHE A 61 -7.06 4.44 -7.38
C PHE A 61 -6.62 5.38 -6.25
N GLY A 62 -5.31 5.58 -6.05
CA GLY A 62 -4.75 6.43 -5.00
C GLY A 62 -4.72 5.80 -3.61
N VAL A 63 -5.02 4.50 -3.47
CA VAL A 63 -4.95 3.81 -2.18
C VAL A 63 -3.51 3.37 -1.91
N SER A 64 -2.98 3.70 -0.72
CA SER A 64 -1.67 3.24 -0.28
C SER A 64 -1.75 1.82 0.28
N TRP A 65 -0.86 0.95 -0.19
CA TRP A 65 -0.77 -0.46 0.21
C TRP A 65 0.62 -0.76 0.75
N MET A 66 0.67 -1.46 1.86
CA MET A 66 1.88 -2.06 2.45
C MET A 66 1.71 -3.58 2.43
N VAL A 67 2.75 -4.30 2.01
CA VAL A 67 2.78 -5.76 1.99
C VAL A 67 4.00 -6.22 2.77
N ASN A 68 3.78 -7.11 3.74
CA ASN A 68 4.84 -7.70 4.55
C ASN A 68 4.70 -9.23 4.54
N LEU A 69 5.81 -9.90 4.22
CA LEU A 69 5.97 -11.36 4.15
C LEU A 69 7.02 -11.75 5.19
N GLY A 70 6.68 -12.60 6.16
CA GLY A 70 7.54 -12.99 7.28
C GLY A 70 7.41 -14.46 7.64
#